data_AF-A0A9P7X7C9-F1
#
_entry.id   AF-A0A9P7X7C9-F1
#
_cell.length_a   1.000
_cell.length_b   1.000
_cell.length_c   1.000
_cell.angle_alpha   90.00
_cell.angle_beta   90.00
_cell.angle_gamma   90.00
#
_symmetry.space_group_name_H-M   'P 1'
#
loop_
_entity.id
_entity.type
_entity.pdbx_description
1 polymer ?
#
loop_
_entity_poly.entity_id
_entity_poly.type
_entity_poly.pdbx_seq_one_letter_code
_entity_poly.pdbx_strand_id
1 'polypeptide(L)'
;MTSGQSGSGSPVVRPVVNRPSTNSILVNRRQEKNPLLELLRNVAWEYAAISPDFQVGATTCALFLSLRYHRLHPEYVHRRISDLGHSFTLRIMIFLVDAKDPENEIKELTKICLINGLTIMAAWSLDEVAQYLTTYKAYENKSPNMIMEHIDQDYPSILRSALTSIKGVNKTDVTTLRTRFGDFASMSHATFDELNLCPGFGKVKARRVKDAFDKPFYPGRTGPVGGSQLKGKGKEREQDDQFMSEPIEEQGNDGGGSKGALDDPARGFSPDWDIDLDLNESDHEDEEGSGNTIQIQSPSPHPPSTKKKKPNPVVRSEWD
;
A
#
# COMPACT_ATOMS: atom_id res chain seq x y z
N MET A 1 43.50 -22.87 -48.90
CA MET A 1 43.46 -23.04 -47.43
C MET A 1 43.61 -21.67 -46.80
N THR A 2 42.51 -21.01 -46.45
CA THR A 2 42.52 -19.79 -45.62
C THR A 2 41.27 -19.83 -44.76
N SER A 3 41.53 -20.02 -43.46
CA SER A 3 40.61 -20.26 -42.35
C SER A 3 39.70 -19.08 -42.05
N GLY A 4 38.41 -19.36 -41.91
CA GLY A 4 37.44 -18.47 -41.27
C GLY A 4 37.56 -18.52 -39.75
N GLN A 5 37.43 -17.36 -39.10
CA GLN A 5 37.34 -17.25 -37.66
C GLN A 5 36.00 -16.60 -37.31
N SER A 6 35.09 -17.42 -36.78
CA SER A 6 33.82 -17.05 -36.18
C SER A 6 34.06 -16.53 -34.76
N GLY A 7 33.79 -15.25 -34.51
CA GLY A 7 33.78 -14.69 -33.16
C GLY A 7 32.40 -14.86 -32.51
N SER A 8 32.27 -15.84 -31.62
CA SER A 8 31.11 -15.98 -30.73
C SER A 8 31.31 -15.12 -29.48
N GLY A 9 30.62 -13.97 -29.40
CA GLY A 9 30.58 -13.16 -28.19
C GLY A 9 29.58 -13.72 -27.20
N SER A 10 30.06 -14.41 -26.16
CA SER A 10 29.24 -14.77 -24.99
C SER A 10 28.92 -13.51 -24.16
N PRO A 11 27.71 -13.37 -23.59
CA PRO A 11 27.38 -12.23 -22.73
C PRO A 11 28.20 -12.31 -21.44
N VAL A 12 28.94 -11.24 -21.15
CA VAL A 12 29.70 -11.10 -19.90
C VAL A 12 28.71 -10.83 -18.76
N VAL A 13 28.17 -11.90 -18.17
CA VAL A 13 27.42 -11.82 -16.91
C VAL A 13 28.44 -11.50 -15.82
N ARG A 14 28.49 -10.23 -15.39
CA ARG A 14 29.32 -9.83 -14.26
C ARG A 14 28.67 -10.39 -12.99
N PRO A 15 29.38 -11.20 -12.19
CA PRO A 15 28.78 -11.83 -11.03
C PRO A 15 28.37 -10.78 -10.00
N VAL A 16 27.22 -11.01 -9.36
CA VAL A 16 26.85 -10.33 -8.10
C VAL A 16 27.99 -10.57 -7.13
N VAL A 17 28.59 -9.49 -6.64
CA VAL A 17 29.70 -9.57 -5.69
C VAL A 17 29.12 -9.96 -4.35
N ASN A 18 29.00 -11.26 -4.09
CA ASN A 18 28.67 -11.82 -2.78
C ASN A 18 29.92 -11.75 -1.89
N ARG A 19 30.21 -10.55 -1.37
CA ARG A 19 31.19 -10.38 -0.30
C ARG A 19 30.57 -10.81 1.04
N PRO A 20 31.34 -11.45 1.94
CA PRO A 20 30.91 -11.64 3.32
C PRO A 20 30.56 -10.28 3.94
N SER A 21 29.41 -10.22 4.58
CA SER A 21 28.63 -9.02 4.91
C SER A 21 29.43 -7.93 5.65
N THR A 22 29.95 -6.96 4.93
CA THR A 22 30.14 -5.63 5.49
C THR A 22 28.79 -4.93 5.49
N ASN A 23 28.45 -4.23 6.57
CA ASN A 23 27.24 -3.39 6.62
C ASN A 23 27.49 -2.09 5.83
N SER A 24 27.84 -2.24 4.55
CA SER A 24 28.16 -1.14 3.64
C SER A 24 27.37 -1.26 2.34
N ILE A 25 27.10 -0.11 1.72
CA ILE A 25 26.55 -0.01 0.37
C ILE A 25 27.71 -0.12 -0.61
N LEU A 26 27.59 -1.01 -1.60
CA LEU A 26 28.56 -1.06 -2.69
C LEU A 26 28.17 -0.05 -3.75
N VAL A 27 29.11 0.79 -4.16
CA VAL A 27 28.91 1.90 -5.08
C VAL A 27 29.68 1.65 -6.36
N ASN A 28 29.04 1.86 -7.50
CA ASN A 28 29.72 1.80 -8.79
C ASN A 28 30.63 3.02 -8.95
N ARG A 29 31.84 2.83 -9.50
CA ARG A 29 32.74 3.95 -9.83
C ARG A 29 32.14 4.98 -10.78
N ARG A 30 31.11 4.63 -11.56
CA ARG A 30 30.34 5.61 -12.36
C ARG A 30 29.69 6.72 -11.53
N GLN A 31 29.45 6.46 -10.24
CA GLN A 31 28.84 7.40 -9.30
C GLN A 31 29.88 8.23 -8.53
N GLU A 32 31.18 8.12 -8.84
CA GLU A 32 32.26 8.78 -8.08
C GLU A 32 32.11 10.31 -7.98
N LYS A 33 31.52 10.93 -9.00
CA LYS A 33 31.29 12.39 -9.04
C LYS A 33 29.88 12.79 -8.60
N ASN A 34 29.08 11.85 -8.10
CA ASN A 34 27.70 12.13 -7.71
C ASN A 34 27.69 12.75 -6.30
N PRO A 35 27.18 13.99 -6.11
CA PRO A 35 27.08 14.62 -4.80
C PRO A 35 26.22 13.81 -3.80
N LEU A 36 25.39 12.88 -4.29
CA LEU A 36 24.66 11.92 -3.47
C LEU A 36 25.56 11.17 -2.47
N LEU A 37 26.81 10.89 -2.82
CA LEU A 37 27.72 10.13 -1.96
C LEU A 37 28.06 10.88 -0.65
N GLU A 38 28.04 12.21 -0.65
CA GLU A 38 28.26 13.04 0.54
C GLU A 38 27.05 13.04 1.49
N LEU A 39 25.88 12.70 0.97
CA LEU A 39 24.61 12.68 1.71
C LEU A 39 24.31 11.32 2.34
N LEU A 40 25.04 10.26 1.97
CA LEU A 40 24.96 8.94 2.59
C LEU A 40 25.54 8.98 4.01
N ARG A 41 24.70 9.40 4.97
CA ARG A 41 25.04 9.46 6.40
C ARG A 41 24.53 8.21 7.11
N ASN A 42 25.23 7.79 8.17
CA ASN A 42 24.87 6.65 9.03
C ASN A 42 24.99 5.25 8.38
N VAL A 43 25.53 5.16 7.16
CA VAL A 43 25.84 3.89 6.48
C VAL A 43 27.18 4.01 5.79
N ALA A 44 28.06 3.03 5.98
CA ALA A 44 29.33 2.98 5.27
C ALA A 44 29.10 2.65 3.79
N TRP A 45 29.95 3.13 2.91
CA TRP A 45 29.91 2.75 1.50
C TRP A 45 31.33 2.55 0.95
N GLU A 46 31.46 1.67 -0.05
CA GLU A 46 32.72 1.39 -0.71
C GLU A 46 32.55 1.24 -2.21
N TYR A 47 33.59 1.58 -2.98
CA TYR A 47 33.57 1.34 -4.42
C TYR A 47 33.74 -0.14 -4.74
N ALA A 48 32.90 -0.66 -5.63
CA ALA A 48 33.00 -2.02 -6.12
C ALA A 48 32.76 -2.08 -7.64
N ALA A 49 33.30 -3.13 -8.26
CA ALA A 49 33.07 -3.44 -9.68
C ALA A 49 31.71 -4.14 -9.86
N ILE A 50 30.61 -3.40 -9.67
CA ILE A 50 29.23 -3.88 -9.79
C ILE A 50 28.58 -3.40 -11.10
N SER A 51 27.53 -4.08 -11.55
CA SER A 51 26.70 -3.64 -12.71
C SER A 51 25.73 -2.49 -12.37
N PRO A 52 24.95 -2.54 -11.27
CA PRO A 52 24.07 -1.43 -10.87
C PRO A 52 24.88 -0.21 -10.40
N ASP A 53 24.20 0.90 -10.11
CA ASP A 53 24.83 2.10 -9.55
C ASP A 53 25.10 1.93 -8.06
N PHE A 54 24.16 1.29 -7.35
CA PHE A 54 24.25 0.97 -5.94
C PHE A 54 23.79 -0.48 -5.70
N GLN A 55 24.49 -1.19 -4.83
CA GLN A 55 24.05 -2.46 -4.29
C GLN A 55 23.89 -2.31 -2.77
N VAL A 56 22.64 -2.44 -2.32
CA VAL A 56 22.24 -2.20 -0.93
C VAL A 56 21.98 -3.50 -0.17
N GLY A 57 22.04 -4.65 -0.85
CA GLY A 57 22.05 -5.96 -0.20
C GLY A 57 22.53 -7.07 -1.13
N ALA A 58 22.52 -8.31 -0.65
CA ALA A 58 22.94 -9.47 -1.44
C ALA A 58 22.07 -9.66 -2.70
N THR A 59 20.77 -9.44 -2.59
CA THR A 59 19.78 -9.64 -3.68
C THR A 59 19.10 -8.34 -4.12
N THR A 60 19.55 -7.20 -3.60
CA THR A 60 18.90 -5.89 -3.81
C THR A 60 19.88 -4.88 -4.40
N CYS A 61 19.48 -4.25 -5.51
CA CYS A 61 20.23 -3.18 -6.15
C CYS A 61 19.38 -1.98 -6.53
N ALA A 62 20.03 -0.84 -6.75
CA ALA A 62 19.41 0.37 -7.26
C ALA A 62 20.18 0.95 -8.47
N LEU A 63 19.42 1.43 -9.44
CA LEU A 63 19.86 2.35 -10.49
C LEU A 63 19.43 3.77 -10.10
N PHE A 64 20.25 4.76 -10.44
CA PHE A 64 19.96 6.17 -10.17
C PHE A 64 19.92 6.98 -11.47
N LEU A 65 18.88 7.79 -11.64
CA LEU A 65 18.67 8.60 -12.83
C LEU A 65 18.00 9.94 -12.50
N SER A 66 18.57 11.06 -12.96
CA SER A 66 17.86 12.35 -12.93
C SER A 66 16.89 12.45 -14.10
N LEU A 67 15.71 13.05 -13.90
CA LEU A 67 14.77 13.27 -15.00
C LEU A 67 15.34 14.23 -16.05
N ARG A 68 16.08 15.28 -15.66
CA ARG A 68 16.81 16.13 -16.61
C ARG A 68 17.80 15.33 -17.45
N TYR A 69 18.51 14.37 -16.84
CA TYR A 69 19.43 13.51 -17.57
C TYR A 69 18.70 12.55 -18.51
N HIS A 70 17.56 11.99 -18.09
CA HIS A 70 16.73 11.12 -18.92
C HIS A 70 16.23 11.85 -20.18
N ARG A 71 15.81 13.11 -20.05
CA ARG A 71 15.40 13.95 -21.19
C ARG A 71 16.51 14.13 -22.22
N LEU A 72 17.76 14.25 -21.77
CA LEU A 72 18.90 14.43 -22.66
C LEU A 72 19.38 13.11 -23.28
N HIS A 73 19.19 11.99 -22.57
CA HIS A 73 19.69 10.68 -22.95
C HIS A 73 18.66 9.56 -22.66
N PRO A 74 17.57 9.48 -23.43
CA PRO A 74 16.51 8.50 -23.20
C PRO A 74 16.98 7.05 -23.35
N GLU A 75 17.94 6.76 -24.23
CA GLU A 75 18.47 5.42 -24.46
C GLU A 75 19.30 4.88 -23.28
N TYR A 76 19.78 5.77 -22.41
CA TYR A 76 20.64 5.40 -21.28
C TYR A 76 19.94 4.39 -20.37
N VAL A 77 18.67 4.64 -20.02
CA VAL A 77 17.94 3.79 -19.07
C VAL A 77 17.76 2.36 -19.61
N HIS A 78 17.45 2.22 -20.91
CA HIS A 78 17.29 0.94 -21.56
C HIS A 78 18.58 0.13 -21.53
N ARG A 79 19.72 0.77 -21.86
CA ARG A 79 21.02 0.13 -21.78
C ARG A 79 21.37 -0.30 -20.36
N ARG A 80 21.11 0.55 -19.36
CA ARG A 80 21.41 0.23 -17.96
C ARG A 80 20.59 -0.95 -17.44
N ILE A 81 19.31 -1.00 -17.80
CA ILE A 81 18.44 -2.13 -17.44
C ILE A 81 18.90 -3.41 -18.13
N SER A 82 19.26 -3.34 -19.42
CA SER A 82 19.80 -4.48 -20.16
C SER A 82 21.12 -5.00 -19.56
N ASP A 83 22.05 -4.11 -19.20
CA ASP A 83 23.32 -4.45 -18.57
C ASP A 83 23.14 -5.07 -17.17
N LEU A 84 22.07 -4.71 -16.46
CA LEU A 84 21.74 -5.25 -15.14
C LEU A 84 21.17 -6.68 -15.24
N GLY A 85 20.35 -6.92 -16.27
CA GLY A 85 19.65 -8.18 -16.49
C GLY A 85 18.78 -8.58 -15.29
N HIS A 86 18.79 -9.86 -14.96
CA HIS A 86 18.05 -10.46 -13.83
C HIS A 86 18.97 -10.88 -12.68
N SER A 87 20.11 -10.19 -12.53
CA SER A 87 21.13 -10.56 -11.54
C SER A 87 20.68 -10.35 -10.09
N PHE A 88 19.62 -9.56 -9.87
CA PHE A 88 19.09 -9.22 -8.55
C PHE A 88 17.59 -9.51 -8.50
N THR A 89 17.12 -9.98 -7.34
CA THR A 89 15.70 -10.22 -7.10
C THR A 89 14.94 -8.91 -6.99
N LEU A 90 15.42 -7.98 -6.16
CA LEU A 90 14.84 -6.65 -6.01
C LEU A 90 15.69 -5.63 -6.77
N ARG A 91 15.13 -5.10 -7.86
CA ARG A 91 15.77 -4.13 -8.73
C ARG A 91 15.02 -2.80 -8.64
N ILE A 92 15.66 -1.80 -8.07
CA ILE A 92 15.05 -0.50 -7.80
C ILE A 92 15.53 0.50 -8.85
N MET A 93 14.62 1.23 -9.46
CA MET A 93 14.91 2.44 -10.22
C MET A 93 14.58 3.64 -9.34
N ILE A 94 15.60 4.37 -8.89
CA ILE A 94 15.42 5.63 -8.19
C ILE A 94 15.59 6.76 -9.19
N PHE A 95 14.58 7.61 -9.35
CA PHE A 95 14.73 8.82 -10.15
C PHE A 95 14.56 10.10 -9.35
N LEU A 96 15.42 11.08 -9.65
CA LEU A 96 15.36 12.43 -9.09
C LEU A 96 14.46 13.32 -9.95
N VAL A 97 13.37 13.80 -9.38
CA VAL A 97 12.39 14.71 -10.01
C VAL A 97 12.94 16.14 -9.98
N ASP A 98 13.87 16.43 -10.90
CA ASP A 98 14.51 17.74 -11.04
C ASP A 98 14.03 18.54 -12.27
N ALA A 99 13.10 18.01 -13.06
CA ALA A 99 12.50 18.67 -14.21
C ALA A 99 11.30 19.55 -13.82
N LYS A 100 11.06 20.64 -14.56
CA LYS A 100 9.94 21.57 -14.31
C LYS A 100 8.58 20.93 -14.61
N ASP A 101 8.51 20.16 -15.70
CA ASP A 101 7.31 19.49 -16.18
C ASP A 101 7.64 18.00 -16.33
N PRO A 102 7.64 17.21 -15.24
CA PRO A 102 8.18 15.84 -15.20
C PRO A 102 7.19 14.75 -15.63
N GLU A 103 5.94 15.10 -15.97
CA GLU A 103 4.84 14.15 -16.17
C GLU A 103 5.13 13.14 -17.28
N ASN A 104 5.67 13.61 -18.41
CA ASN A 104 5.96 12.75 -19.56
C ASN A 104 7.11 11.79 -19.26
N GLU A 105 8.18 12.28 -18.64
CA GLU A 105 9.35 11.49 -18.27
C GLU A 105 9.01 10.44 -17.22
N ILE A 106 8.19 10.80 -16.22
CA ILE A 106 7.72 9.86 -15.20
C ILE A 106 6.85 8.79 -15.85
N LYS A 107 5.91 9.17 -16.74
CA LYS A 107 5.05 8.22 -17.45
C LYS A 107 5.85 7.24 -18.29
N GLU A 108 6.84 7.73 -19.04
CA GLU A 108 7.73 6.90 -19.86
C GLU A 108 8.57 5.95 -19.00
N LEU A 109 9.30 6.49 -18.01
CA LEU A 109 10.12 5.68 -17.10
C LEU A 109 9.30 4.65 -16.34
N THR A 110 8.07 5.00 -15.94
CA THR A 110 7.17 4.08 -15.25
C THR A 110 6.83 2.89 -16.15
N LYS A 111 6.48 3.16 -17.42
CA LYS A 111 6.21 2.11 -18.40
C LYS A 111 7.45 1.22 -18.61
N ILE A 112 8.63 1.82 -18.77
CA ILE A 112 9.89 1.08 -18.96
C ILE A 112 10.17 0.18 -17.75
N CYS A 113 10.07 0.71 -16.53
CA CYS A 113 10.34 -0.03 -15.30
C CYS A 113 9.33 -1.17 -15.09
N LEU A 114 8.04 -0.92 -15.35
CA LEU A 114 6.98 -1.93 -15.22
C LEU A 114 7.21 -3.11 -16.16
N ILE A 115 7.48 -2.85 -17.45
CA ILE A 115 7.75 -3.89 -18.45
C ILE A 115 8.97 -4.74 -18.06
N ASN A 116 10.00 -4.10 -17.50
CA ASN A 116 11.24 -4.78 -17.13
C ASN A 116 11.23 -5.36 -15.70
N GLY A 117 10.14 -5.18 -14.94
CA GLY A 117 10.01 -5.68 -13.56
C GLY A 117 10.96 -5.00 -12.56
N LEU A 118 11.07 -3.67 -12.62
CA LEU A 118 11.77 -2.85 -11.63
C LEU A 118 10.76 -2.14 -10.72
N THR A 119 11.12 -2.00 -9.45
CA THR A 119 10.39 -1.17 -8.49
C THR A 119 10.81 0.28 -8.68
N ILE A 120 9.85 1.19 -8.73
CA ILE A 120 10.10 2.62 -8.95
C ILE A 120 10.11 3.36 -7.61
N MET A 121 11.09 4.25 -7.43
CA MET A 121 11.14 5.19 -6.31
C MET A 121 11.40 6.60 -6.86
N ALA A 122 10.43 7.50 -6.68
CA ALA A 122 10.60 8.92 -7.00
C ALA A 122 11.19 9.66 -5.80
N ALA A 123 12.13 10.57 -6.05
CA ALA A 123 12.69 11.46 -5.03
C ALA A 123 12.70 12.90 -5.55
N TRP A 124 12.41 13.86 -4.68
CA TRP A 124 12.39 15.30 -4.97
C TRP A 124 13.66 16.01 -4.53
N SER A 125 14.57 15.31 -3.85
CA SER A 125 15.89 15.80 -3.48
C SER A 125 16.93 14.67 -3.44
N LEU A 126 18.21 15.02 -3.50
CA LEU A 126 19.28 14.04 -3.33
C LEU A 126 19.33 13.50 -1.89
N ASP A 127 18.92 14.27 -0.89
CA ASP A 127 18.81 13.83 0.50
C ASP A 127 17.79 12.68 0.64
N GLU A 128 16.65 12.77 -0.05
CA GLU A 128 15.66 11.68 -0.07
C GLU A 128 16.23 10.41 -0.73
N VAL A 129 16.97 10.55 -1.83
CA VAL A 129 17.64 9.42 -2.48
C VAL A 129 18.62 8.74 -1.52
N ALA A 130 19.42 9.52 -0.79
CA ALA A 130 20.35 9.01 0.20
C ALA A 130 19.62 8.29 1.34
N GLN A 131 18.51 8.87 1.81
CA GLN A 131 17.66 8.27 2.84
C GLN A 131 17.03 6.95 2.36
N TYR A 132 16.59 6.84 1.11
CA TYR A 132 16.06 5.60 0.55
C TYR A 132 17.12 4.52 0.51
N LEU A 133 18.30 4.80 -0.05
CA LEU A 133 19.41 3.84 -0.09
C LEU A 133 19.82 3.38 1.31
N THR A 134 19.92 4.31 2.25
CA THR A 134 20.21 4.06 3.67
C THR A 134 19.15 3.16 4.31
N THR A 135 17.88 3.44 4.05
CA THR A 135 16.75 2.66 4.59
C THR A 135 16.75 1.26 4.01
N TYR A 136 16.92 1.08 2.70
CA TYR A 136 17.02 -0.24 2.09
C TYR A 136 18.16 -1.05 2.70
N LYS A 137 19.33 -0.44 2.92
CA LYS A 137 20.45 -1.13 3.58
C LYS A 137 20.12 -1.50 5.03
N ALA A 138 19.54 -0.58 5.80
CA ALA A 138 19.18 -0.82 7.20
C ALA A 138 18.11 -1.91 7.38
N TYR A 139 17.28 -2.15 6.36
CA TYR A 139 16.19 -3.13 6.38
C TYR A 139 16.53 -4.44 5.66
N GLU A 140 17.76 -4.61 5.15
CA GLU A 140 18.19 -5.84 4.43
C GLU A 140 17.93 -7.12 5.24
N ASN A 141 18.22 -7.09 6.55
CA ASN A 141 18.12 -8.25 7.44
C ASN A 141 16.96 -8.16 8.44
N LYS A 142 16.08 -7.17 8.30
CA LYS A 142 14.96 -6.99 9.25
C LYS A 142 13.80 -7.92 8.89
N SER A 143 13.18 -8.51 9.92
CA SER A 143 12.09 -9.45 9.73
C SER A 143 10.80 -8.74 9.28
N PRO A 144 9.90 -9.43 8.55
CA PRO A 144 8.61 -8.88 8.12
C PRO A 144 7.67 -8.54 9.29
N ASN A 145 7.99 -9.00 10.51
CA ASN A 145 7.19 -8.78 11.72
C ASN A 145 6.94 -7.30 12.01
N MET A 146 7.82 -6.39 11.60
CA MET A 146 7.60 -4.94 11.79
C MET A 146 6.43 -4.39 10.97
N ILE A 147 6.03 -5.06 9.88
CA ILE A 147 4.95 -4.63 9.00
C ILE A 147 3.64 -5.36 9.34
N MET A 148 3.72 -6.47 10.08
CA MET A 148 2.54 -7.20 10.52
C MET A 148 1.71 -6.35 11.48
N GLU A 149 0.38 -6.41 11.31
CA GLU A 149 -0.55 -5.79 12.24
C GLU A 149 -0.32 -6.35 13.65
N HIS A 150 0.01 -5.48 14.59
CA HIS A 150 0.09 -5.85 15.99
C HIS A 150 -1.33 -5.93 16.55
N ILE A 151 -1.94 -7.12 16.47
CA ILE A 151 -3.22 -7.38 17.13
C ILE A 151 -2.93 -7.57 18.61
N ASP A 152 -3.22 -6.54 19.41
CA ASP A 152 -3.11 -6.64 20.85
C ASP A 152 -4.00 -7.79 21.37
N GLN A 153 -3.38 -8.74 22.06
CA GLN A 153 -4.05 -9.95 22.56
C GLN A 153 -4.68 -9.74 23.95
N ASP A 154 -4.72 -8.51 24.44
CA ASP A 154 -5.40 -8.21 25.69
C ASP A 154 -6.92 -8.23 25.50
N TYR A 155 -7.63 -8.77 26.50
CA TYR A 155 -9.09 -8.87 26.48
C TYR A 155 -9.80 -7.53 26.17
N PRO A 156 -9.39 -6.36 26.74
CA PRO A 156 -9.96 -5.07 26.38
C PRO A 156 -9.85 -4.73 24.89
N SER A 157 -8.69 -4.99 24.25
CA SER A 157 -8.49 -4.73 22.82
C SER A 157 -9.30 -5.68 21.94
N ILE A 158 -9.36 -6.96 22.29
CA ILE A 158 -10.21 -7.94 21.59
C ILE A 158 -11.69 -7.54 21.68
N LEU A 159 -12.17 -7.19 22.88
CA LEU A 159 -13.54 -6.74 23.11
C LEU A 159 -13.87 -5.47 22.33
N ARG A 160 -12.93 -4.50 22.32
CA ARG A 160 -13.05 -3.26 21.56
C ARG A 160 -13.13 -3.53 20.06
N SER A 161 -12.22 -4.34 19.52
CA SER A 161 -12.23 -4.73 18.11
C SER A 161 -13.56 -5.39 17.73
N ALA A 162 -14.01 -6.38 18.50
CA ALA A 162 -15.25 -7.09 18.27
C ALA A 162 -16.48 -6.18 18.27
N LEU A 163 -16.65 -5.32 19.27
CA LEU A 163 -17.83 -4.46 19.38
C LEU A 163 -17.79 -3.24 18.43
N THR A 164 -16.60 -2.73 18.07
CA THR A 164 -16.48 -1.64 17.08
C THR A 164 -16.74 -2.10 15.64
N SER A 165 -16.86 -3.41 15.39
CA SER A 165 -17.35 -3.93 14.11
C SER A 165 -18.83 -3.56 13.85
N ILE A 166 -19.60 -3.29 14.90
CA ILE A 166 -21.01 -2.89 14.80
C ILE A 166 -21.07 -1.43 14.35
N LYS A 167 -21.75 -1.17 13.22
CA LYS A 167 -21.83 0.16 12.61
C LYS A 167 -22.31 1.24 13.59
N GLY A 168 -21.42 2.18 13.91
CA GLY A 168 -21.70 3.32 14.77
C GLY A 168 -21.51 3.07 16.28
N VAL A 169 -20.96 1.91 16.67
CA VAL A 169 -20.44 1.67 18.02
C VAL A 169 -18.99 2.14 18.06
N ASN A 170 -18.70 3.09 18.94
CA ASN A 170 -17.38 3.70 19.07
C ASN A 170 -16.55 3.07 20.19
N LYS A 171 -15.26 3.41 20.18
CA LYS A 171 -14.27 3.09 21.21
C LYS A 171 -14.74 3.43 22.64
N THR A 172 -15.41 4.57 22.82
CA THR A 172 -15.96 5.02 24.11
C THR A 172 -17.19 4.21 24.52
N ASP A 173 -18.02 3.84 23.55
CA ASP A 173 -19.23 3.05 23.77
C ASP A 173 -18.88 1.67 24.33
N VAL A 174 -17.82 1.04 23.82
CA VAL A 174 -17.32 -0.23 24.34
C VAL A 174 -16.84 -0.12 25.79
N THR A 175 -16.14 0.96 26.14
CA THR A 175 -15.74 1.21 27.53
C THR A 175 -16.97 1.33 28.43
N THR A 176 -18.00 2.08 28.01
CA THR A 176 -19.27 2.22 28.75
C THR A 176 -19.98 0.87 28.94
N LEU A 177 -20.07 0.05 27.88
CA LEU A 177 -20.68 -1.27 27.96
C LEU A 177 -19.90 -2.20 28.90
N ARG A 178 -18.56 -2.16 28.84
CA ARG A 178 -17.70 -2.92 29.75
C ARG A 178 -17.86 -2.51 31.20
N THR A 179 -17.89 -1.21 31.49
CA THR A 179 -18.08 -0.72 32.86
C THR A 179 -19.44 -1.11 33.43
N ARG A 180 -20.48 -1.11 32.59
CA ARG A 180 -21.84 -1.39 33.05
C ARG A 180 -22.18 -2.88 33.16
N PHE A 181 -21.85 -3.65 32.13
CA PHE A 181 -22.25 -5.06 32.02
C PHE A 181 -21.13 -6.04 32.41
N GLY A 182 -19.88 -5.58 32.49
CA GLY A 182 -18.73 -6.39 32.91
C GLY A 182 -18.21 -7.33 31.83
N ASP A 183 -19.01 -8.34 31.47
CA ASP A 183 -18.63 -9.40 30.54
C ASP A 183 -19.37 -9.34 29.20
N PHE A 184 -18.82 -10.00 28.17
CA PHE A 184 -19.38 -9.98 26.82
C PHE A 184 -20.74 -10.68 26.73
N ALA A 185 -20.94 -11.74 27.52
CA ALA A 185 -22.21 -12.48 27.55
C ALA A 185 -23.36 -11.58 28.02
N SER A 186 -23.15 -10.84 29.10
CA SER A 186 -24.10 -9.87 29.66
C SER A 186 -24.36 -8.73 28.67
N MET A 187 -23.34 -8.27 27.94
CA MET A 187 -23.54 -7.28 26.86
C MET A 187 -24.41 -7.81 25.72
N SER A 188 -24.24 -9.08 25.34
CA SER A 188 -25.01 -9.70 24.25
C SER A 188 -26.47 -9.96 24.61
N HIS A 189 -26.73 -10.31 25.88
CA HIS A 189 -28.08 -10.56 26.39
C HIS A 189 -28.80 -9.32 26.92
N ALA A 190 -28.12 -8.17 26.99
CA ALA A 190 -28.71 -6.91 27.43
C ALA A 190 -29.97 -6.56 26.63
N THR A 191 -30.99 -6.09 27.35
CA THR A 191 -32.25 -5.63 26.74
C THR A 191 -32.06 -4.29 26.03
N PHE A 192 -32.97 -3.97 25.11
CA PHE A 192 -32.94 -2.68 24.41
C PHE A 192 -32.98 -1.48 25.38
N ASP A 193 -33.81 -1.57 26.43
CA ASP A 193 -33.94 -0.51 27.43
C ASP A 193 -32.70 -0.37 28.30
N GLU A 194 -32.08 -1.50 28.67
CA GLU A 194 -30.79 -1.46 29.36
C GLU A 194 -29.74 -0.81 28.48
N LEU A 195 -29.57 -1.21 27.23
CA LEU A 195 -28.60 -0.58 26.33
C LEU A 195 -28.86 0.94 26.17
N ASN A 196 -30.12 1.36 26.08
CA ASN A 196 -30.50 2.77 25.92
C ASN A 196 -30.28 3.62 27.19
N LEU A 197 -30.16 3.01 28.37
CA LEU A 197 -29.81 3.69 29.62
C LEU A 197 -28.29 3.98 29.72
N CYS A 198 -27.46 3.41 28.84
CA CYS A 198 -26.02 3.65 28.85
C CYS A 198 -25.73 5.10 28.43
N PRO A 199 -24.82 5.82 29.12
CA PRO A 199 -24.45 7.18 28.72
C PRO A 199 -23.83 7.17 27.31
N GLY A 200 -24.33 8.04 26.43
CA GLY A 200 -23.88 8.13 25.02
C GLY A 200 -24.46 7.08 24.07
N PHE A 201 -25.33 6.20 24.58
CA PHE A 201 -25.99 5.14 23.82
C PHE A 201 -27.43 5.53 23.46
N GLY A 202 -27.60 6.13 22.28
CA GLY A 202 -28.95 6.46 21.79
C GLY A 202 -29.70 5.25 21.23
N LYS A 203 -31.01 5.41 21.01
CA LYS A 203 -31.92 4.39 20.46
C LYS A 203 -31.39 3.69 19.20
N VAL A 204 -30.72 4.44 18.32
CA VAL A 204 -30.14 3.90 17.08
C VAL A 204 -29.00 2.92 17.38
N LYS A 205 -28.09 3.27 18.29
CA LYS A 205 -26.97 2.39 18.68
C LYS A 205 -27.49 1.16 19.43
N ALA A 206 -28.41 1.36 20.38
CA ALA A 206 -29.04 0.27 21.13
C ALA A 206 -29.73 -0.74 20.20
N ARG A 207 -30.48 -0.25 19.19
CA ARG A 207 -31.11 -1.12 18.18
C ARG A 207 -30.06 -1.87 17.36
N ARG A 208 -29.00 -1.19 16.89
CA ARG A 208 -27.96 -1.83 16.07
C ARG A 208 -27.19 -2.90 16.83
N VAL A 209 -26.89 -2.67 18.11
CA VAL A 209 -26.25 -3.68 18.96
C VAL A 209 -27.18 -4.87 19.15
N LYS A 210 -28.46 -4.64 19.44
CA LYS A 210 -29.42 -5.73 19.62
C LYS A 210 -29.63 -6.53 18.34
N ASP A 211 -29.76 -5.82 17.22
CA ASP A 211 -29.82 -6.39 15.89
C ASP A 211 -28.57 -7.22 15.55
N ALA A 212 -27.38 -6.76 15.94
CA ALA A 212 -26.14 -7.49 15.67
C ALA A 212 -26.06 -8.84 16.40
N PHE A 213 -26.66 -8.95 17.59
CA PHE A 213 -26.68 -10.19 18.38
C PHE A 213 -27.88 -11.10 18.07
N ASP A 214 -29.06 -10.53 17.83
CA ASP A 214 -30.30 -11.29 17.74
C ASP A 214 -30.73 -11.60 16.30
N LYS A 215 -30.25 -10.87 15.28
CA LYS A 215 -30.68 -11.13 13.90
C LYS A 215 -30.16 -12.49 13.42
N PRO A 216 -31.02 -13.31 12.79
CA PRO A 216 -30.58 -14.56 12.20
C PRO A 216 -29.64 -14.26 11.03
N PHE A 217 -28.60 -15.09 10.87
CA PHE A 217 -27.68 -14.99 9.74
C PHE A 217 -28.34 -15.21 8.37
N TYR A 218 -29.46 -15.95 8.35
CA TYR A 218 -30.21 -16.26 7.13
C TYR A 218 -31.62 -15.64 7.18
N PRO A 219 -32.06 -14.93 6.12
CA PRO A 219 -33.42 -14.46 6.03
C PRO A 219 -34.41 -15.64 6.04
N GLY A 220 -35.43 -15.59 6.91
CA GLY A 220 -36.56 -16.53 6.88
C GLY A 220 -36.51 -17.74 7.83
N ARG A 221 -35.44 -17.93 8.63
CA ARG A 221 -35.46 -18.86 9.77
C ARG A 221 -35.71 -18.10 11.07
N THR A 222 -36.96 -17.79 11.35
CA THR A 222 -37.41 -17.37 12.68
C THR A 222 -38.07 -18.56 13.36
N GLY A 223 -37.26 -19.36 14.07
CA GLY A 223 -37.74 -20.46 14.91
C GLY A 223 -36.63 -20.94 15.83
N PRO A 224 -36.94 -21.36 17.07
CA PRO A 224 -35.94 -21.83 18.02
C PRO A 224 -35.26 -23.08 17.47
N VAL A 225 -33.94 -23.15 17.63
CA VAL A 225 -33.12 -24.32 17.28
C VAL A 225 -33.48 -25.47 18.22
N GLY A 226 -34.55 -26.20 17.89
CA GLY A 226 -34.98 -27.43 18.53
C GLY A 226 -34.55 -28.64 17.70
N GLY A 227 -33.88 -29.60 18.33
CA GLY A 227 -33.18 -30.73 17.72
C GLY A 227 -33.97 -31.51 16.66
N SER A 228 -33.28 -31.88 15.59
CA SER A 228 -33.79 -32.75 14.54
C SER A 228 -33.98 -34.16 15.08
N GLN A 229 -35.22 -34.56 15.34
CA GLN A 229 -35.58 -35.97 15.50
C GLN A 229 -36.05 -36.49 14.14
N LEU A 230 -35.13 -37.17 13.44
CA LEU A 230 -35.41 -37.93 12.23
C LEU A 230 -36.42 -39.05 12.54
N LYS A 231 -37.62 -38.96 11.97
CA LYS A 231 -38.54 -40.10 11.89
C LYS A 231 -38.75 -40.43 10.42
N GLY A 232 -37.90 -41.32 9.91
CA GLY A 232 -38.09 -41.97 8.62
C GLY A 232 -39.36 -42.81 8.65
N LYS A 233 -40.24 -42.58 7.67
CA LYS A 233 -41.33 -43.50 7.36
C LYS A 233 -41.39 -43.64 5.84
N GLY A 234 -40.65 -44.62 5.34
CA GLY A 234 -40.80 -45.09 3.96
C GLY A 234 -42.15 -45.75 3.78
N LYS A 235 -42.79 -45.49 2.63
CA LYS A 235 -43.88 -46.29 2.10
C LYS A 235 -43.80 -46.27 0.58
N GLU A 236 -43.43 -47.41 0.02
CA GLU A 236 -43.52 -47.74 -1.41
C GLU A 236 -44.95 -48.09 -1.84
N ARG A 237 -45.10 -48.19 -3.17
CA ARG A 237 -46.19 -48.70 -4.05
C ARG A 237 -47.03 -47.63 -4.72
N GLU A 238 -47.37 -47.70 -6.00
CA GLU A 238 -47.00 -48.46 -7.21
C GLU A 238 -47.81 -47.81 -8.37
N GLN A 239 -47.46 -48.14 -9.61
CA GLN A 239 -47.91 -47.59 -10.91
C GLN A 239 -49.41 -47.69 -11.26
N ASP A 240 -49.90 -46.74 -12.06
CA ASP A 240 -50.41 -46.84 -13.46
C ASP A 240 -51.08 -45.48 -13.81
N ASP A 241 -50.92 -44.83 -14.96
CA ASP A 241 -51.42 -45.24 -16.28
C ASP A 241 -50.82 -44.40 -17.43
N GLN A 242 -50.93 -44.97 -18.64
CA GLN A 242 -50.36 -44.60 -19.95
C GLN A 242 -50.95 -43.34 -20.62
N PHE A 243 -50.17 -42.67 -21.47
CA PHE A 243 -50.60 -42.27 -22.82
C PHE A 243 -49.43 -42.07 -23.81
N MET A 244 -49.70 -42.37 -25.07
CA MET A 244 -48.81 -42.74 -26.19
C MET A 244 -48.47 -41.60 -27.20
N SER A 245 -47.58 -41.94 -28.14
CA SER A 245 -47.21 -41.37 -29.48
C SER A 245 -46.13 -40.26 -29.51
N GLU A 246 -44.87 -40.46 -29.99
CA GLU A 246 -44.26 -40.92 -31.29
C GLU A 246 -43.78 -39.71 -32.16
N PRO A 247 -42.82 -39.80 -33.12
CA PRO A 247 -41.46 -40.39 -33.05
C PRO A 247 -40.35 -39.63 -33.90
N ILE A 248 -39.07 -40.06 -33.75
CA ILE A 248 -37.91 -40.15 -34.71
C ILE A 248 -37.42 -38.86 -35.44
N GLU A 249 -36.13 -38.47 -35.37
CA GLU A 249 -35.04 -38.95 -36.26
C GLU A 249 -33.64 -38.98 -35.61
N GLU A 250 -33.00 -40.14 -35.78
CA GLU A 250 -31.58 -40.43 -35.62
C GLU A 250 -30.90 -40.36 -37.00
N GLN A 251 -29.74 -39.72 -37.10
CA GLN A 251 -28.65 -40.20 -37.96
C GLN A 251 -27.31 -40.00 -37.23
N GLY A 252 -26.66 -41.11 -36.92
CA GLY A 252 -25.31 -41.15 -36.35
C GLY A 252 -24.20 -40.98 -37.38
N ASN A 253 -22.96 -40.85 -36.91
CA ASN A 253 -21.98 -41.93 -36.98
C ASN A 253 -20.62 -41.55 -36.33
N ASP A 254 -20.06 -42.54 -35.63
CA ASP A 254 -18.65 -42.86 -35.34
C ASP A 254 -17.62 -41.81 -34.88
N GLY A 255 -17.14 -42.03 -33.64
CA GLY A 255 -15.91 -42.81 -33.43
C GLY A 255 -14.58 -42.04 -33.33
N GLY A 256 -14.00 -42.01 -32.12
CA GLY A 256 -12.57 -41.76 -31.93
C GLY A 256 -12.20 -41.24 -30.54
N GLY A 257 -11.82 -42.14 -29.62
CA GLY A 257 -11.41 -41.78 -28.27
C GLY A 257 -9.97 -41.28 -28.16
N SER A 258 -9.70 -40.38 -27.20
CA SER A 258 -8.61 -40.48 -26.22
C SER A 258 -8.60 -39.31 -25.22
N LYS A 259 -8.91 -39.65 -23.96
CA LYS A 259 -8.36 -39.17 -22.68
C LYS A 259 -7.70 -37.77 -22.59
N GLY A 260 -8.31 -36.92 -21.75
CA GLY A 260 -7.64 -36.36 -20.58
C GLY A 260 -7.31 -34.86 -20.60
N ALA A 261 -8.23 -34.03 -20.13
CA ALA A 261 -7.93 -32.79 -19.41
C ALA A 261 -9.15 -32.40 -18.56
N LEU A 262 -8.92 -32.16 -17.27
CA LEU A 262 -9.93 -31.73 -16.31
C LEU A 262 -10.38 -30.31 -16.66
N ASP A 263 -11.70 -30.11 -16.71
CA ASP A 263 -12.36 -28.82 -16.82
C ASP A 263 -11.98 -27.92 -15.63
N ASP A 264 -11.19 -26.87 -15.89
CA ASP A 264 -11.02 -25.74 -14.99
C ASP A 264 -12.18 -24.77 -15.29
N PRO A 265 -13.16 -24.58 -14.39
CA PRO A 265 -14.27 -23.68 -14.67
C PRO A 265 -13.74 -22.25 -14.78
N ALA A 266 -13.88 -21.69 -15.98
CA ALA A 266 -13.52 -20.33 -16.35
C ALA A 266 -13.76 -19.34 -15.21
N ARG A 267 -12.69 -18.69 -14.75
CA ARG A 267 -12.77 -17.52 -13.88
C ARG A 267 -13.64 -16.48 -14.58
N GLY A 268 -14.83 -16.22 -14.04
CA GLY A 268 -15.71 -15.16 -14.51
C GLY A 268 -14.99 -13.81 -14.49
N PHE A 269 -15.29 -12.98 -15.48
CA PHE A 269 -14.83 -11.59 -15.56
C PHE A 269 -15.12 -10.85 -14.25
N SER A 270 -14.12 -10.12 -13.74
CA SER A 270 -14.35 -9.23 -12.60
C SER A 270 -15.32 -8.11 -13.01
N PRO A 271 -16.29 -7.74 -12.16
CA PRO A 271 -17.21 -6.64 -12.46
C PRO A 271 -16.47 -5.32 -12.67
N ASP A 272 -16.96 -4.49 -13.59
CA ASP A 272 -16.53 -3.10 -13.73
C ASP A 272 -16.89 -2.36 -12.43
N TRP A 273 -15.86 -1.84 -11.74
CA TRP A 273 -16.06 -0.97 -10.60
C TRP A 273 -16.25 0.44 -11.13
N ASP A 274 -17.51 0.88 -11.14
CA ASP A 274 -17.90 2.27 -11.41
C ASP A 274 -17.35 3.15 -10.29
N ILE A 275 -16.23 3.84 -10.57
CA ILE A 275 -15.63 4.84 -9.70
C ILE A 275 -16.07 6.22 -10.19
N ASP A 276 -17.39 6.43 -10.24
CA ASP A 276 -17.92 7.79 -10.25
C ASP A 276 -17.73 8.35 -8.83
N LEU A 277 -16.62 9.06 -8.68
CA LEU A 277 -16.35 9.96 -7.58
C LEU A 277 -17.51 10.94 -7.48
N ASP A 278 -18.26 10.86 -6.37
CA ASP A 278 -19.07 11.94 -5.82
C ASP A 278 -18.16 13.18 -5.61
N LEU A 279 -17.93 13.91 -6.69
CA LEU A 279 -17.65 15.33 -6.64
C LEU A 279 -18.96 15.96 -6.20
N ASN A 280 -19.15 16.09 -4.89
CA ASN A 280 -20.17 16.97 -4.38
C ASN A 280 -19.85 18.38 -4.91
N GLU A 281 -20.63 18.75 -5.92
CA GLU A 281 -20.90 20.09 -6.38
C GLU A 281 -21.10 20.98 -5.15
N SER A 282 -20.20 21.93 -4.94
CA SER A 282 -20.48 23.06 -4.05
C SER A 282 -21.40 23.99 -4.83
N ASP A 283 -22.67 24.02 -4.43
CA ASP A 283 -23.70 24.91 -4.91
C ASP A 283 -23.18 26.36 -5.04
N HIS A 284 -23.21 26.86 -6.27
CA HIS A 284 -23.19 28.28 -6.56
C HIS A 284 -24.64 28.80 -6.41
N GLU A 285 -24.93 29.48 -5.31
CA GLU A 285 -26.09 30.38 -5.21
C GLU A 285 -25.58 31.82 -5.18
N ASP A 286 -25.92 32.55 -6.24
CA ASP A 286 -25.82 34.01 -6.35
C ASP A 286 -26.87 34.67 -5.44
N GLU A 287 -26.46 35.57 -4.54
CA GLU A 287 -27.34 36.66 -4.09
C GLU A 287 -26.58 37.98 -3.99
N GLU A 288 -27.14 38.98 -4.67
CA GLU A 288 -26.70 40.37 -4.71
C GLU A 288 -26.98 41.10 -3.38
N GLY A 289 -25.98 41.87 -2.92
CA GLY A 289 -26.14 43.25 -2.45
C GLY A 289 -26.89 43.55 -1.14
N SER A 290 -26.15 43.87 -0.07
CA SER A 290 -26.19 45.20 0.56
C SER A 290 -25.01 45.40 1.52
N GLY A 291 -24.43 46.59 1.51
CA GLY A 291 -23.10 46.85 2.08
C GLY A 291 -23.05 47.05 3.59
N ASN A 292 -21.86 46.85 4.16
CA ASN A 292 -21.22 47.88 4.95
C ASN A 292 -19.70 47.67 5.09
N THR A 293 -18.99 48.77 4.86
CA THR A 293 -17.53 48.96 4.87
C THR A 293 -16.90 48.75 6.25
N ILE A 294 -15.82 47.96 6.34
CA ILE A 294 -14.67 48.23 7.23
C ILE A 294 -13.38 47.77 6.52
N GLN A 295 -12.52 48.72 6.14
CA GLN A 295 -11.17 48.48 5.61
C GLN A 295 -10.17 48.30 6.75
N ILE A 296 -9.29 47.30 6.67
CA ILE A 296 -7.93 47.35 7.26
C ILE A 296 -6.94 46.75 6.25
N GLN A 297 -6.03 47.59 5.78
CA GLN A 297 -4.94 47.29 4.84
C GLN A 297 -3.70 46.73 5.54
N SER A 298 -2.99 45.90 4.79
CA SER A 298 -1.66 45.31 5.02
C SER A 298 -0.53 46.35 5.00
N PRO A 299 0.64 46.06 5.60
CA PRO A 299 1.84 46.85 5.32
C PRO A 299 3.08 46.04 4.89
N SER A 300 3.83 46.64 3.97
CA SER A 300 5.28 46.57 3.74
C SER A 300 5.67 47.73 2.79
N PRO A 301 6.94 48.16 2.64
CA PRO A 301 8.11 48.16 3.54
C PRO A 301 8.89 49.51 3.57
N HIS A 302 10.03 49.56 4.29
CA HIS A 302 11.29 50.35 4.09
C HIS A 302 11.68 51.59 4.99
N PRO A 303 13.01 51.91 5.11
CA PRO A 303 13.73 52.47 6.29
C PRO A 303 14.12 53.99 6.10
N PRO A 304 15.18 54.64 6.72
CA PRO A 304 16.17 54.29 7.77
C PRO A 304 16.53 55.38 8.86
N SER A 305 17.39 54.99 9.82
CA SER A 305 18.44 55.76 10.56
C SER A 305 18.09 56.89 11.57
N THR A 306 18.60 56.79 12.82
CA THR A 306 19.58 57.75 13.41
C THR A 306 20.12 57.29 14.79
N LYS A 307 21.30 57.83 15.11
CA LYS A 307 22.29 57.47 16.14
C LYS A 307 21.93 57.90 17.58
N LYS A 308 22.45 57.19 18.60
CA LYS A 308 23.28 57.77 19.70
C LYS A 308 23.86 56.74 20.72
N LYS A 309 25.21 56.71 20.75
CA LYS A 309 26.18 56.68 21.87
C LYS A 309 26.12 55.63 23.02
N LYS A 310 27.24 54.91 23.16
CA LYS A 310 27.73 54.18 24.37
C LYS A 310 28.30 55.13 25.43
N PRO A 311 28.45 54.65 26.69
CA PRO A 311 29.75 54.68 27.34
C PRO A 311 30.20 53.31 27.87
N ASN A 312 31.52 53.18 28.06
CA ASN A 312 32.31 51.98 28.35
C ASN A 312 32.70 51.93 29.87
N PRO A 313 33.53 50.98 30.36
CA PRO A 313 33.32 50.22 31.58
C PRO A 313 34.05 50.79 32.82
N VAL A 314 33.60 50.39 34.02
CA VAL A 314 34.32 50.66 35.27
C VAL A 314 35.24 49.49 35.57
N VAL A 315 36.54 49.75 35.52
CA VAL A 315 37.58 49.01 36.26
C VAL A 315 37.75 49.72 37.61
N ARG A 316 37.69 48.98 38.71
CA ARG A 316 38.31 49.39 39.98
C ARG A 316 38.94 48.18 40.65
N SER A 317 40.26 48.23 40.74
CA SER A 317 41.11 47.44 41.63
C SER A 317 41.43 48.28 42.87
N GLU A 318 41.27 47.64 44.03
CA GLU A 318 42.07 47.77 45.27
C GLU A 318 41.97 49.02 46.16
N TRP A 319 41.58 48.73 47.41
CA TRP A 319 41.87 49.30 48.75
C TRP A 319 42.12 50.81 48.98
N ASP A 320 41.45 51.29 50.03
CA ASP A 320 41.46 52.60 50.74
C ASP A 320 40.82 53.84 50.05
#